data_AF-W9NLQ5-F1
#
_entry.id   AF-W9NLQ5-F1
#
_cell.length_a   1.000
_cell.length_b   1.000
_cell.length_c   1.000
_cell.angle_alpha   90.00
_cell.angle_beta   90.00
_cell.angle_gamma   90.00
#
_symmetry.space_group_name_H-M   'P 1'
#
loop_
_entity.id
_entity.type
_entity.pdbx_description
1 polymer ?
#
loop_
_entity_poly.entity_id
_entity_poly.type
_entity_poly.pdbx_seq_one_letter_code
_entity_poly.pdbx_strand_id
1 'polypeptide(L)'
;MDKPKSRLLFMSSDSHYSGDETLKNATQSHSYGNTKLHDTMLAKAFARRWTDIQVLSMHPGWVKTKMGGNSAPVQLSEPAKALASWVAGEGSLTKVTSGAFVTTSGESRPHPGADNVNKQEELLEICKSVSGVEVPGE
;
A
#
# COMPACT_ATOMS: atom_id res chain seq x y z
N MET A 1 -8.55 -6.65 18.66
CA MET A 1 -8.67 -5.39 17.90
C MET A 1 -9.56 -5.67 16.69
N ASP A 2 -10.42 -4.75 16.29
CA ASP A 2 -11.36 -4.99 15.18
C ASP A 2 -10.72 -4.66 13.84
N LYS A 3 -11.01 -5.47 12.81
CA LYS A 3 -10.61 -5.17 11.42
C LYS A 3 -11.49 -4.06 10.81
N PRO A 4 -11.02 -3.34 9.77
CA PRO A 4 -11.84 -2.36 9.05
C PRO A 4 -13.11 -2.97 8.44
N LYS A 5 -14.17 -2.16 8.31
CA LYS A 5 -15.50 -2.62 7.86
C LYS A 5 -15.82 -2.39 6.38
N SER A 6 -15.10 -1.50 5.69
CA SER A 6 -15.48 -1.08 4.33
C SER A 6 -14.34 -1.27 3.33
N ARG A 7 -13.25 -0.51 3.47
CA ARG A 7 -12.09 -0.53 2.58
C ARG A 7 -10.83 -0.11 3.33
N LEU A 8 -9.67 -0.52 2.86
CA LEU A 8 -8.36 -0.11 3.40
C LEU A 8 -7.40 0.23 2.27
N LEU A 9 -6.60 1.29 2.44
CA LEU A 9 -5.59 1.68 1.46
C LEU A 9 -4.27 1.99 2.15
N PHE A 10 -3.20 1.36 1.65
CA PHE A 10 -1.83 1.68 2.01
C PHE A 10 -1.26 2.67 1.01
N MET A 11 -0.79 3.82 1.49
CA MET A 11 -0.19 4.84 0.64
C MET A 11 1.27 4.50 0.32
N SER A 12 1.49 3.86 -0.83
CA SER A 12 2.80 3.45 -1.33
C SER A 12 3.43 4.55 -2.24
N SER A 13 4.44 4.19 -3.04
CA SER A 13 4.99 5.01 -4.13
C SER A 13 5.63 4.13 -5.19
N ASP A 14 5.81 4.62 -6.41
CA ASP A 14 6.70 4.05 -7.43
C ASP A 14 8.12 3.70 -6.91
N SER A 15 8.62 4.41 -5.89
CA SER A 15 9.89 4.08 -5.24
C SER A 15 9.94 2.65 -4.67
N HIS A 16 8.79 1.99 -4.48
CA HIS A 16 8.76 0.57 -4.09
C HIS A 16 9.45 -0.35 -5.13
N TYR A 17 9.56 0.07 -6.40
CA TYR A 17 10.28 -0.68 -7.43
C TYR A 17 11.78 -0.80 -7.16
N SER A 18 12.36 0.10 -6.35
CA SER A 18 13.75 0.00 -5.91
C SER A 18 13.90 -0.59 -4.51
N GLY A 19 12.82 -1.17 -3.96
CA GLY A 19 12.82 -1.80 -2.65
C GLY A 19 13.52 -3.16 -2.67
N ASP A 20 13.95 -3.60 -1.50
CA ASP A 20 14.53 -4.93 -1.24
C ASP A 20 13.51 -5.78 -0.46
N GLU A 21 13.00 -6.85 -1.08
CA GLU A 21 11.99 -7.74 -0.50
C GLU A 21 12.53 -8.70 0.56
N THR A 22 13.84 -8.74 0.79
CA THR A 22 14.43 -9.67 1.75
C THR A 22 14.07 -9.35 3.20
N LEU A 23 13.53 -8.16 3.47
CA LEU A 23 13.24 -7.61 4.80
C LEU A 23 14.49 -7.41 5.67
N LYS A 24 15.68 -7.49 5.06
CA LYS A 24 16.92 -7.20 5.76
C LYS A 24 16.85 -5.79 6.35
N ASN A 25 17.16 -5.70 7.65
CA ASN A 25 17.16 -4.43 8.39
C ASN A 25 15.78 -3.74 8.44
N ALA A 26 14.65 -4.46 8.29
CA ALA A 26 13.30 -3.87 8.33
C ALA A 26 12.98 -3.12 9.65
N THR A 27 13.72 -3.39 10.73
CA THR A 27 13.59 -2.70 12.03
C THR A 27 14.69 -1.65 12.27
N GLN A 28 15.54 -1.41 11.28
CA GLN A 28 16.62 -0.40 11.33
C GLN A 28 16.41 0.63 10.21
N SER A 29 17.31 1.61 10.12
CA SER A 29 17.26 2.60 9.04
C SER A 29 17.44 1.94 7.67
N HIS A 30 16.52 2.21 6.75
CA HIS A 30 16.54 1.69 5.38
C HIS A 30 15.95 2.70 4.39
N SER A 31 16.01 2.38 3.09
CA SER A 31 15.57 3.28 2.03
C SER A 31 14.06 3.57 2.12
N TYR A 32 13.66 4.73 1.60
CA TYR A 32 12.25 5.05 1.36
C TYR A 32 11.59 4.01 0.44
N GLY A 33 12.31 3.49 -0.56
CA GLY A 33 11.81 2.44 -1.43
C GLY A 33 11.42 1.16 -0.66
N ASN A 34 12.22 0.76 0.33
CA ASN A 34 11.90 -0.38 1.19
C ASN A 34 10.62 -0.13 2.01
N THR A 35 10.44 1.07 2.57
CA THR A 35 9.19 1.37 3.31
C THR A 35 7.96 1.28 2.40
N LYS A 36 8.09 1.74 1.15
CA LYS A 36 7.00 1.68 0.15
C LYS A 36 6.75 0.29 -0.39
N LEU A 37 7.77 -0.55 -0.47
CA LEU A 37 7.60 -1.98 -0.75
C LEU A 37 6.84 -2.67 0.38
N HIS A 38 7.17 -2.37 1.65
CA HIS A 38 6.46 -2.92 2.80
C HIS A 38 4.98 -2.51 2.81
N ASP A 39 4.63 -1.25 2.48
CA ASP A 39 3.23 -0.81 2.33
C ASP A 39 2.47 -1.67 1.31
N THR A 40 3.09 -1.99 0.18
CA THR A 40 2.51 -2.85 -0.88
C THR A 40 2.38 -4.32 -0.43
N MET A 41 3.38 -4.84 0.28
CA MET A 41 3.35 -6.19 0.86
C MET A 41 2.24 -6.33 1.90
N LEU A 42 2.08 -5.35 2.79
CA LEU A 42 1.01 -5.32 3.79
C LEU A 42 -0.36 -5.31 3.12
N ALA A 43 -0.57 -4.47 2.10
CA ALA A 43 -1.83 -4.44 1.36
C ALA A 43 -2.20 -5.83 0.80
N LYS A 44 -1.25 -6.56 0.24
CA LYS A 44 -1.47 -7.94 -0.27
C LYS A 44 -1.71 -8.95 0.85
N ALA A 45 -0.99 -8.84 1.97
CA ALA A 45 -1.15 -9.71 3.13
C ALA A 45 -2.55 -9.60 3.73
N PHE A 46 -3.04 -8.36 3.89
CA PHE A 46 -4.38 -8.07 4.39
C PHE A 46 -5.47 -8.40 3.36
N ALA A 47 -5.24 -8.15 2.06
CA ALA A 47 -6.18 -8.54 1.00
C ALA A 47 -6.44 -10.05 0.95
N ARG A 48 -5.42 -10.89 1.22
CA ARG A 48 -5.60 -12.35 1.31
C ARG A 48 -6.48 -12.77 2.49
N ARG A 49 -6.41 -12.05 3.61
CA ARG A 49 -7.12 -12.38 4.86
C ARG A 49 -8.54 -11.83 4.89
N TRP A 50 -8.71 -10.58 4.45
CA TRP A 50 -9.98 -9.87 4.56
C TRP A 50 -10.66 -9.82 3.20
N THR A 51 -11.28 -10.93 2.82
CA THR A 51 -11.95 -11.11 1.53
C THR A 51 -13.29 -10.38 1.42
N ASP A 52 -13.81 -9.86 2.53
CA ASP A 52 -15.06 -9.11 2.62
C ASP A 52 -14.90 -7.60 2.46
N ILE A 53 -13.66 -7.09 2.44
CA ILE A 53 -13.35 -5.68 2.16
C ILE A 53 -12.31 -5.54 1.06
N GLN A 54 -12.31 -4.39 0.38
CA GLN A 54 -11.29 -4.08 -0.62
C GLN A 54 -10.06 -3.46 0.06
N VAL A 55 -8.89 -4.09 -0.11
CA VAL A 55 -7.60 -3.58 0.38
C VAL A 55 -6.72 -3.24 -0.81
N LEU A 56 -6.21 -2.02 -0.90
CA LEU A 56 -5.35 -1.58 -2.01
C LEU A 56 -4.03 -1.00 -1.51
N SER A 57 -3.05 -0.93 -2.40
CA SER A 57 -1.88 -0.06 -2.24
C SER A 57 -1.83 0.94 -3.39
N MET A 58 -1.46 2.19 -3.13
CA MET A 58 -1.51 3.24 -4.16
C MET A 58 -0.23 4.05 -4.24
N HIS A 59 0.22 4.33 -5.46
CA HIS A 59 1.10 5.45 -5.74
C HIS A 59 0.28 6.64 -6.26
N PRO A 60 0.31 7.82 -5.60
CA PRO A 60 -0.53 8.95 -5.97
C PRO A 60 0.03 9.80 -7.12
N GLY A 61 1.18 9.42 -7.70
CA GLY A 61 1.96 10.27 -8.59
C GLY A 61 3.03 11.08 -7.85
N TRP A 62 3.88 11.79 -8.60
CA TRP A 62 4.72 12.84 -8.03
C TRP A 62 3.90 14.11 -7.88
N VAL A 63 3.33 14.29 -6.68
CA VAL A 63 2.33 15.33 -6.38
C VAL A 63 2.96 16.59 -5.79
N LYS A 64 2.48 17.77 -6.21
CA LYS A 64 2.82 19.10 -5.66
C LYS A 64 2.38 19.25 -4.21
N THR A 65 3.20 18.72 -3.32
CA THR A 65 3.07 18.79 -1.86
C THR A 65 4.38 19.30 -1.27
N LYS A 66 4.46 19.50 0.05
CA LYS A 66 5.74 19.79 0.72
C LYS A 66 6.78 18.69 0.46
N MET A 67 6.35 17.42 0.39
CA MET A 67 7.23 16.27 0.15
C MET A 67 7.64 16.15 -1.33
N GLY A 68 6.72 16.40 -2.27
CA GLY A 68 7.01 16.33 -3.70
C GLY A 68 7.70 17.58 -4.26
N GLY A 69 7.60 18.72 -3.58
CA GLY A 69 8.13 20.00 -4.07
C GLY A 69 7.30 20.62 -5.19
N ASN A 70 7.60 21.87 -5.51
CA ASN A 70 6.82 22.67 -6.48
C ASN A 70 6.99 22.22 -7.94
N SER A 71 8.09 21.51 -8.24
CA SER A 71 8.40 20.99 -9.58
C SER A 71 7.64 19.70 -9.91
N ALA A 72 6.94 19.10 -8.95
CA ALA A 72 6.17 17.90 -9.15
C ALA A 72 5.08 18.11 -10.22
N PRO A 73 4.87 17.20 -11.18
CA PRO A 73 3.94 17.43 -12.28
C PRO A 73 2.46 17.30 -11.88
N VAL A 74 2.15 16.46 -10.89
CA VAL A 74 0.76 16.13 -10.53
C VAL A 74 0.22 17.12 -9.51
N GLN A 75 -0.99 17.62 -9.75
CA GLN A 75 -1.69 18.48 -8.80
C GLN A 75 -2.33 17.65 -7.69
N LEU A 76 -2.38 18.19 -6.46
CA LEU A 76 -2.95 17.49 -5.31
C LEU A 76 -4.41 17.02 -5.52
N SER A 77 -5.19 17.79 -6.29
CA SER A 77 -6.59 17.51 -6.56
C SER A 77 -6.83 16.19 -7.30
N GLU A 78 -5.87 15.74 -8.12
CA GLU A 78 -6.04 14.54 -8.94
C GLU A 78 -6.11 13.25 -8.10
N PRO A 79 -5.08 12.88 -7.32
CA PRO A 79 -5.16 11.71 -6.44
C PRO A 79 -6.20 11.89 -5.33
N ALA A 80 -6.41 13.12 -4.83
CA ALA A 80 -7.44 13.39 -3.83
C ALA A 80 -8.85 13.06 -4.35
N LYS A 81 -9.17 13.43 -5.60
CA LYS A 81 -10.47 13.11 -6.22
C LYS A 81 -10.62 11.61 -6.46
N ALA A 82 -9.58 10.94 -6.96
CA ALA A 82 -9.61 9.50 -7.17
C ALA A 82 -9.86 8.73 -5.86
N LEU A 83 -9.17 9.11 -4.78
CA LEU A 83 -9.37 8.54 -3.44
C LEU A 83 -10.75 8.86 -2.89
N ALA A 84 -11.24 10.10 -3.03
CA ALA A 84 -12.57 10.48 -2.57
C ALA A 84 -13.68 9.66 -3.24
N SER A 85 -13.62 9.51 -4.57
CA SER A 85 -14.55 8.64 -5.31
C SER A 85 -14.44 7.19 -4.84
N TRP A 86 -13.22 6.67 -4.68
CA TRP A 86 -13.01 5.31 -4.20
C TRP A 86 -13.58 5.08 -2.79
N VAL A 87 -13.40 6.02 -1.86
CA VAL A 87 -14.00 5.95 -0.52
C VAL A 87 -15.52 5.96 -0.61
N ALA A 88 -16.10 6.79 -1.47
CA ALA A 88 -17.55 6.86 -1.70
C ALA A 88 -18.15 5.60 -2.36
N GLY A 89 -17.32 4.69 -2.88
CA GLY A 89 -17.79 3.53 -3.63
C GLY A 89 -18.05 3.79 -5.10
N GLU A 90 -17.38 4.80 -5.64
CA GLU A 90 -17.45 5.23 -7.02
C GLU A 90 -16.08 5.17 -7.71
N GLY A 91 -16.08 5.34 -9.03
CA GLY A 91 -14.85 5.41 -9.83
C GLY A 91 -14.22 4.05 -10.13
N SER A 92 -13.20 4.08 -10.99
CA SER A 92 -12.54 2.87 -11.53
C SER A 92 -11.87 2.00 -10.47
N LEU A 93 -11.33 2.62 -9.41
CA LEU A 93 -10.64 1.90 -8.33
C LEU A 93 -11.55 0.94 -7.55
N THR A 94 -12.87 1.13 -7.58
CA THR A 94 -13.79 0.18 -6.91
C THR A 94 -13.94 -1.14 -7.66
N LYS A 95 -13.51 -1.18 -8.92
CA LYS A 95 -13.61 -2.35 -9.80
C LYS A 95 -12.33 -3.19 -9.82
N VAL A 96 -11.24 -2.70 -9.23
CA VAL A 96 -9.96 -3.41 -9.20
C VAL A 96 -9.96 -4.49 -8.13
N THR A 97 -9.16 -5.52 -8.34
CA THR A 97 -9.04 -6.66 -7.42
C THR A 97 -8.45 -6.22 -6.08
N SER A 98 -8.95 -6.76 -4.97
CA SER A 98 -8.32 -6.57 -3.65
C SER A 98 -6.87 -7.10 -3.70
N GLY A 99 -5.93 -6.35 -3.14
CA GLY A 99 -4.49 -6.61 -3.19
C GLY A 99 -3.78 -6.02 -4.40
N ALA A 100 -4.49 -5.28 -5.26
CA ALA A 100 -3.88 -4.56 -6.38
C ALA A 100 -3.02 -3.38 -5.90
N PHE A 101 -1.95 -3.12 -6.66
CA PHE A 101 -1.24 -1.85 -6.63
C PHE A 101 -1.82 -0.94 -7.70
N VAL A 102 -2.18 0.29 -7.33
CA VAL A 102 -2.90 1.21 -8.20
C VAL A 102 -2.23 2.58 -8.29
N THR A 103 -2.55 3.27 -9.37
CA THR A 103 -2.28 4.70 -9.58
C THR A 103 -3.61 5.42 -9.81
N THR A 104 -3.59 6.74 -10.03
CA THR A 104 -4.80 7.48 -10.44
C THR A 104 -5.38 6.96 -11.76
N SER A 105 -4.57 6.31 -12.59
CA SER A 105 -4.95 5.72 -13.88
C SER A 105 -5.49 4.28 -13.77
N GLY A 106 -5.46 3.65 -12.59
CA GLY A 106 -5.90 2.27 -12.37
C GLY A 106 -4.78 1.32 -11.93
N GLU A 107 -5.01 0.03 -12.10
CA GLU A 107 -4.09 -1.04 -11.67
C GLU A 107 -2.75 -0.99 -12.42
N SER A 108 -1.67 -1.25 -11.70
CA SER A 108 -0.32 -1.37 -12.21
C SER A 108 0.40 -2.56 -11.56
N ARG A 109 1.42 -3.08 -12.22
CA ARG A 109 2.21 -4.19 -11.68
C ARG A 109 3.16 -3.67 -10.61
N PRO A 110 3.12 -4.18 -9.36
CA PRO A 110 4.08 -3.78 -8.34
C PRO A 110 5.44 -4.48 -8.52
N HIS A 111 6.40 -4.13 -7.66
CA HIS A 111 7.62 -4.91 -7.45
C HIS A 111 7.27 -6.40 -7.22
N PRO A 112 7.91 -7.35 -7.93
CA PRO A 112 7.52 -8.76 -7.89
C PRO A 112 7.66 -9.39 -6.50
N GLY A 113 8.62 -8.92 -5.70
CA GLY A 113 8.78 -9.36 -4.31
C GLY A 113 7.55 -9.08 -3.44
N ALA A 114 6.68 -8.14 -3.84
CA ALA A 114 5.44 -7.87 -3.12
C ALA A 114 4.47 -9.06 -3.15
N ASP A 115 4.56 -9.95 -4.14
CA ASP A 115 3.71 -11.15 -4.26
C ASP A 115 4.25 -12.35 -3.47
N ASN A 116 5.42 -12.23 -2.83
CA ASN A 116 5.99 -13.31 -2.03
C ASN A 116 5.24 -13.47 -0.70
N VAL A 117 4.36 -14.46 -0.63
CA VAL A 117 3.53 -14.75 0.55
C VAL A 117 4.37 -14.98 1.80
N ASN A 118 5.48 -15.73 1.72
CA ASN A 118 6.32 -15.99 2.89
C ASN A 118 6.93 -14.71 3.45
N LYS A 119 7.33 -13.78 2.56
CA LYS A 119 7.83 -12.46 2.98
C LYS A 119 6.74 -11.54 3.50
N GLN A 120 5.50 -11.65 3.01
CA GLN A 120 4.38 -10.94 3.61
C GLN A 120 4.11 -11.40 5.04
N GLU A 121 4.15 -12.71 5.30
CA GLU A 121 3.98 -13.27 6.64
C GLU A 121 5.13 -12.87 7.59
N GLU A 122 6.37 -12.96 7.11
CA GLU A 122 7.56 -12.51 7.86
C GLU A 122 7.45 -11.03 8.23
N LEU A 123 6.96 -10.18 7.31
CA LEU A 123 6.73 -8.75 7.59
C LEU A 123 5.66 -8.54 8.67
N LEU A 124 4.56 -9.30 8.65
CA LEU A 124 3.53 -9.22 9.69
C LEU A 124 4.07 -9.63 11.06
N GLU A 125 4.89 -10.68 11.14
CA GLU A 125 5.54 -11.10 12.39
C GLU A 125 6.54 -10.05 12.91
N ILE A 126 7.30 -9.42 12.01
CA ILE A 126 8.17 -8.28 12.38
C ILE A 126 7.32 -7.13 12.93
N CYS A 127 6.22 -6.75 12.26
CA CYS A 127 5.31 -5.72 12.74
C CYS A 127 4.74 -6.07 14.11
N LYS A 128 4.30 -7.31 14.33
CA LYS A 128 3.80 -7.80 15.62
C LYS A 128 4.86 -7.70 16.70
N SER A 129 6.07 -8.17 16.44
CA SER A 129 7.20 -8.15 17.38
C SER A 129 7.56 -6.72 17.82
N VAL A 130 7.57 -5.77 16.89
CA VAL A 130 7.91 -4.36 17.19
C VAL A 130 6.76 -3.60 17.85
N SER A 131 5.52 -3.81 17.40
CA SER A 131 4.36 -3.02 17.84
C SER A 131 3.59 -3.64 19.01
N GLY A 132 3.75 -4.94 19.26
CA GLY A 132 2.90 -5.71 20.18
C GLY A 132 1.47 -5.90 19.67
N VAL A 133 1.18 -5.57 18.41
CA VAL A 133 -0.17 -5.62 17.81
C VAL A 133 -0.29 -6.84 16.91
N GLU A 134 -1.30 -7.67 17.17
CA GLU A 134 -1.67 -8.80 16.30
C GLU A 134 -2.51 -8.34 15.11
N VAL A 135 -2.56 -9.18 14.07
CA VAL A 135 -3.44 -8.96 12.92
C VAL A 135 -4.90 -8.94 13.39
N PRO A 136 -5.66 -7.85 13.17
CA PRO A 136 -7.04 -7.76 13.59
C PRO A 136 -7.96 -8.75 12.85
N GLY A 137 -8.85 -9.41 13.59
CA GLY A 137 -9.93 -10.21 13.01
C GLY A 137 -9.48 -11.46 12.25
N GLU A 138 -8.41 -12.12 12.72
CA GLU A 138 -8.22 -13.56 12.47
C GLU A 138 -9.28 -14.40 13.19
#